data_AF-A0A453MIQ8-F1
#
_entry.id   AF-A0A453MIQ8-F1
#
_cell.length_a   1.000
_cell.length_b   1.000
_cell.length_c   1.000
_cell.angle_alpha   90.00
_cell.angle_beta   90.00
_cell.angle_gamma   90.00
#
_symmetry.space_group_name_H-M   'P 1'
#
loop_
_entity.id
_entity.type
_entity.pdbx_description
1 polymer ?
#
loop_
_entity_poly.entity_id
_entity_poly.type
_entity_poly.pdbx_seq_one_letter_code
_entity_poly.pdbx_strand_id
1 'polypeptide(L)'
;MVVDALAAILDKAKSAGHIHGVVPHLVGGGGVSLLQYADDTIIMVEGSASNIANLKFLLLCFQQMSGLTINFDKSEVMVLGFPPEEAQGIADRLNCRLGSFPTTYLGIPISDSRLTVADLRPSVTRMQHRVEPCKGRWLSKAARVILINSSLVSLLWFLMSFYSLHETLHQEVAKYQSRFFWAGEGDK
;
A
#
# COMPACT_ATOMS: atom_id res chain seq x y z
N MET A 1 22.83 -0.54 -5.18
CA MET A 1 22.35 -1.32 -4.01
C MET A 1 21.68 -2.61 -4.51
N VAL A 2 21.55 -3.66 -3.70
CA VAL A 2 20.91 -4.93 -4.13
C VAL A 2 19.48 -4.73 -4.66
N VAL A 3 18.79 -3.71 -4.15
CA VAL A 3 17.46 -3.29 -4.57
C VAL A 3 17.41 -2.81 -6.03
N ASP A 4 18.41 -2.04 -6.48
CA ASP A 4 18.51 -1.61 -7.87
C ASP A 4 18.67 -2.80 -8.83
N ALA A 5 19.17 -3.95 -8.33
CA ALA A 5 19.36 -5.14 -9.14
C ALA A 5 18.03 -5.78 -9.52
N LEU A 6 17.03 -5.85 -8.62
CA LEU A 6 15.71 -6.39 -8.97
C LEU A 6 15.02 -5.53 -10.04
N ALA A 7 15.04 -4.20 -9.84
CA ALA A 7 14.53 -3.25 -10.83
C ALA A 7 15.23 -3.43 -12.19
N ALA A 8 16.57 -3.50 -12.20
CA ALA A 8 17.34 -3.70 -13.42
C ALA A 8 17.05 -5.04 -14.11
N ILE A 9 16.82 -6.12 -13.35
CA ILE A 9 16.44 -7.43 -13.90
C ILE A 9 15.07 -7.35 -14.58
N LEU A 10 14.08 -6.76 -13.91
CA LEU A 10 12.73 -6.61 -14.45
C LEU A 10 12.71 -5.68 -15.67
N ASP A 11 13.44 -4.57 -15.65
CA ASP A 11 13.52 -3.66 -16.79
C ASP A 11 14.20 -4.29 -18.00
N LYS A 12 15.24 -5.12 -17.80
CA LYS A 12 15.86 -5.90 -18.87
C LYS A 12 14.92 -6.98 -19.41
N ALA A 13 14.20 -7.68 -18.55
CA ALA A 13 13.23 -8.67 -18.97
C ALA A 13 12.08 -8.03 -19.76
N LYS A 14 11.66 -6.82 -19.36
CA LYS A 14 10.65 -6.03 -20.06
C LYS A 14 11.15 -5.55 -21.43
N SER A 15 12.37 -5.04 -21.52
CA SER A 15 12.95 -4.62 -22.82
C SER A 15 13.17 -5.79 -23.78
N ALA A 16 13.41 -6.99 -23.25
CA ALA A 16 13.50 -8.23 -24.03
C ALA A 16 12.13 -8.86 -24.37
N GLY A 17 11.01 -8.30 -23.88
CA GLY A 17 9.67 -8.84 -24.12
C GLY A 17 9.36 -10.14 -23.37
N HIS A 18 10.15 -10.49 -22.35
CA HIS A 18 9.91 -11.68 -21.52
C HIS A 18 8.80 -11.43 -20.48
N ILE A 19 8.68 -10.19 -20.01
CA ILE A 19 7.58 -9.75 -19.17
C ILE A 19 6.97 -8.45 -19.70
N HIS A 20 5.69 -8.25 -19.43
CA HIS A 20 4.94 -7.07 -19.83
C HIS A 20 4.38 -6.42 -18.58
N GLY A 21 4.70 -5.14 -18.38
CA GLY A 21 4.17 -4.36 -17.28
C GLY A 21 2.72 -3.98 -17.53
N VAL A 22 2.05 -3.47 -16.51
CA VAL A 22 0.67 -3.02 -16.62
C VAL A 22 0.60 -1.61 -17.22
N VAL A 23 -0.54 -1.32 -17.85
CA VAL A 23 -0.88 0.03 -18.35
C VAL A 23 0.17 0.63 -19.32
N PRO A 24 0.61 -0.09 -20.37
CA PRO A 24 1.64 0.38 -21.30
C PRO A 24 1.22 1.63 -22.11
N HIS A 25 -0.08 1.95 -22.13
CA HIS A 25 -0.61 3.13 -22.80
C HIS A 25 -0.47 4.42 -21.98
N LEU A 26 -0.27 4.33 -20.66
CA LEU A 26 -0.04 5.51 -19.80
C LEU A 26 1.45 5.70 -19.48
N VAL A 27 2.23 4.63 -19.51
CA VAL A 27 3.65 4.65 -19.16
C VAL A 27 4.47 4.04 -20.29
N GLY A 28 5.36 4.86 -20.87
CA GLY A 28 6.28 4.43 -21.91
C GLY A 28 7.22 3.31 -21.46
N GLY A 29 7.85 2.61 -22.40
CA GLY A 29 8.82 1.56 -22.08
C GLY A 29 8.20 0.24 -21.57
N GLY A 30 6.99 -0.11 -22.03
CA GLY A 30 6.38 -1.41 -21.76
C GLY A 30 5.54 -1.49 -20.47
N GLY A 31 5.12 -0.35 -19.92
CA GLY A 31 4.26 -0.28 -18.74
C GLY A 31 5.02 -0.32 -17.41
N VAL A 32 4.24 -0.23 -16.33
CA VAL A 32 4.73 -0.26 -14.95
C VAL A 32 4.89 -1.71 -14.51
N SER A 33 6.09 -2.10 -14.11
CA SER A 33 6.40 -3.47 -13.67
C SER A 33 6.75 -3.60 -12.18
N LEU A 34 7.17 -2.51 -11.54
CA LEU A 34 7.69 -2.52 -10.18
C LEU A 34 7.32 -1.23 -9.45
N LEU A 35 6.84 -1.35 -8.22
CA LEU A 35 6.71 -0.28 -7.25
C LEU A 35 7.40 -0.76 -5.96
N GLN A 36 8.43 -0.04 -5.53
CA GLN A 36 9.25 -0.48 -4.41
C GLN A 36 9.53 0.66 -3.44
N TYR A 37 9.40 0.38 -2.15
CA TYR A 37 9.78 1.26 -1.07
C TYR A 37 10.39 0.44 0.07
N ALA A 38 11.67 0.64 0.35
CA ALA A 38 12.43 -0.20 1.28
C ALA A 38 12.23 -1.70 0.99
N ASP A 39 11.61 -2.44 1.91
CA ASP A 39 11.27 -3.85 1.82
C ASP A 39 9.86 -4.12 1.22
N ASP A 40 8.99 -3.11 1.17
CA ASP A 40 7.65 -3.22 0.61
C ASP A 40 7.68 -3.13 -0.93
N THR A 41 7.55 -4.29 -1.58
CA THR A 41 7.67 -4.43 -3.03
C THR A 41 6.37 -4.95 -3.66
N ILE A 42 5.83 -4.20 -4.62
CA ILE A 42 4.72 -4.62 -5.50
C ILE A 42 5.28 -4.82 -6.90
N ILE A 43 5.05 -6.00 -7.46
CA ILE A 43 5.38 -6.34 -8.84
C ILE A 43 4.08 -6.43 -9.63
N MET A 44 4.03 -5.75 -10.77
CA MET A 44 2.86 -5.70 -11.64
C MET A 44 3.22 -6.29 -13.00
N VAL A 45 2.56 -7.38 -13.38
CA VAL A 45 2.79 -8.05 -14.66
C VAL A 45 1.47 -8.48 -15.27
N GLU A 46 1.42 -8.60 -16.59
CA GLU A 46 0.27 -9.22 -17.26
C GLU A 46 0.07 -10.67 -16.81
N GLY A 47 -1.19 -11.10 -16.68
CA GLY A 47 -1.56 -12.42 -16.16
C GLY A 47 -1.34 -13.60 -17.11
N SER A 48 -0.61 -13.43 -18.22
CA SER A 48 -0.39 -14.54 -19.16
C SER A 48 0.50 -15.63 -18.56
N ALA A 49 0.29 -16.88 -18.98
CA ALA A 49 1.07 -18.02 -18.50
C ALA A 49 2.59 -17.82 -18.63
N SER A 50 3.04 -17.21 -19.73
CA SER A 50 4.46 -16.92 -19.98
C SER A 50 5.00 -15.84 -19.05
N ASN A 51 4.25 -14.74 -18.84
CA ASN A 51 4.63 -13.67 -17.93
C ASN A 51 4.82 -14.19 -16.50
N ILE A 52 3.86 -14.99 -16.00
CA ILE A 52 3.90 -15.54 -14.64
C ILE A 52 5.08 -16.51 -14.46
N ALA A 53 5.32 -17.39 -15.44
CA ALA A 53 6.44 -18.32 -15.39
C ALA A 53 7.80 -17.58 -15.44
N ASN A 54 7.92 -16.59 -16.32
CA ASN A 54 9.13 -15.77 -16.44
C ASN A 54 9.37 -14.95 -15.18
N LEU A 55 8.32 -14.38 -14.58
CA LEU A 55 8.45 -13.64 -13.32
C LEU A 55 9.00 -14.54 -12.22
N LYS A 56 8.44 -15.74 -12.02
CA LYS A 56 8.96 -16.69 -11.02
C LYS A 56 10.43 -17.01 -11.26
N PHE A 57 10.80 -17.28 -12.50
CA PHE A 57 12.19 -17.55 -12.86
C PHE A 57 13.11 -16.37 -12.52
N LEU A 58 12.72 -15.14 -12.87
CA LEU A 58 13.50 -13.94 -12.58
C LEU A 58 13.66 -13.70 -11.07
N LEU A 59 12.61 -13.95 -10.28
CA LEU A 59 12.65 -13.87 -8.81
C LEU A 59 13.62 -14.90 -8.22
N LEU A 60 13.61 -16.13 -8.71
CA LEU A 60 14.56 -17.17 -8.28
C LEU A 60 16.00 -16.82 -8.67
N CYS A 61 16.21 -16.29 -9.89
CA CYS A 61 17.52 -15.80 -10.32
C CYS A 61 18.02 -14.65 -9.42
N PHE A 62 17.16 -13.69 -9.11
CA PHE A 62 17.48 -12.61 -8.18
C PHE A 62 17.84 -13.15 -6.80
N GLN A 63 17.07 -14.11 -6.28
CA GLN A 63 17.34 -14.77 -5.01
C GLN A 63 18.74 -15.39 -4.99
N GLN A 64 19.11 -16.13 -6.04
CA GLN A 64 20.42 -16.77 -6.16
C GLN A 64 21.56 -15.76 -6.30
N MET A 65 21.38 -14.70 -7.09
CA MET A 65 22.43 -13.69 -7.32
C MET A 65 22.65 -12.76 -6.13
N SER A 66 21.59 -12.43 -5.40
CA SER A 66 21.66 -11.48 -4.28
C SER A 66 22.00 -12.12 -2.94
N GLY A 67 21.79 -13.44 -2.81
CA GLY A 67 21.85 -14.13 -1.52
C GLY A 67 20.69 -13.80 -0.58
N LEU A 68 19.73 -12.97 -1.01
CA LEU A 68 18.48 -12.74 -0.28
C LEU A 68 17.56 -13.95 -0.45
N THR A 69 16.54 -14.08 0.41
CA THR A 69 15.49 -15.11 0.27
C THR A 69 14.15 -14.42 0.09
N ILE A 70 13.44 -14.74 -1.00
CA ILE A 70 12.08 -14.25 -1.23
C ILE A 70 11.13 -15.13 -0.42
N ASN A 71 10.32 -14.51 0.42
CA ASN A 71 9.36 -15.22 1.25
C ASN A 71 8.01 -15.34 0.54
N PHE A 72 7.89 -16.33 -0.36
CA PHE A 72 6.65 -16.57 -1.11
C PHE A 72 5.44 -16.88 -0.20
N ASP A 73 5.66 -17.46 0.99
CA ASP A 73 4.59 -17.74 1.96
C ASP A 73 3.99 -16.48 2.60
N LYS A 74 4.80 -15.41 2.71
CA LYS A 74 4.36 -14.07 3.16
C LYS A 74 3.91 -13.19 2.01
N SER A 75 4.26 -13.54 0.77
CA SER A 75 3.83 -12.82 -0.41
C SER A 75 2.42 -13.23 -0.82
N GLU A 76 1.67 -12.24 -1.29
CA GLU A 76 0.31 -12.43 -1.80
C GLU A 76 0.26 -12.02 -3.27
N VAL A 77 -0.56 -12.71 -4.05
CA VAL A 77 -0.83 -12.39 -5.44
C VAL A 77 -2.26 -11.93 -5.56
N MET A 78 -2.45 -10.73 -6.10
CA MET A 78 -3.75 -10.16 -6.41
C MET A 78 -3.97 -10.30 -7.92
N VAL A 79 -5.05 -10.98 -8.32
CA VAL A 79 -5.37 -11.22 -9.74
C VAL A 79 -6.60 -10.43 -10.14
N LEU A 80 -6.52 -9.69 -11.24
CA LEU A 80 -7.59 -8.85 -11.77
C LEU A 80 -8.02 -9.31 -13.15
N GLY A 81 -9.32 -9.41 -13.40
CA GLY A 81 -9.89 -9.72 -14.72
C GLY A 81 -9.86 -11.20 -15.11
N PHE A 82 -9.62 -12.11 -14.16
CA PHE A 82 -9.64 -13.55 -14.37
C PHE A 82 -10.72 -14.23 -13.52
N PRO A 83 -11.28 -15.37 -13.96
CA PRO A 83 -12.16 -16.18 -13.13
C PRO A 83 -11.40 -16.77 -11.92
N PRO A 84 -12.11 -17.12 -10.82
CA PRO A 84 -11.47 -17.58 -9.58
C PRO A 84 -10.53 -18.78 -9.75
N GLU A 85 -10.86 -19.72 -10.62
CA GLU A 85 -10.04 -20.91 -10.89
C GLU A 85 -8.71 -20.56 -11.56
N GLU A 86 -8.73 -19.65 -12.52
CA GLU A 86 -7.50 -19.16 -13.18
C GLU A 86 -6.67 -18.29 -12.24
N ALA A 87 -7.32 -17.47 -11.41
CA ALA A 87 -6.64 -16.68 -10.39
C ALA A 87 -5.89 -17.57 -9.39
N GLN A 88 -6.52 -18.65 -8.94
CA GLN A 88 -5.86 -19.64 -8.09
C GLN A 88 -4.69 -20.30 -8.82
N GLY A 89 -4.87 -20.69 -10.09
CA GLY A 89 -3.78 -21.26 -10.90
C GLY A 89 -2.58 -20.32 -11.07
N ILE A 90 -2.79 -19.01 -11.13
CA ILE A 90 -1.71 -18.01 -11.16
C ILE A 90 -0.97 -17.96 -9.80
N ALA A 91 -1.71 -17.94 -8.69
CA ALA A 91 -1.13 -17.94 -7.34
C ALA A 91 -0.30 -19.21 -7.09
N ASP A 92 -0.84 -20.37 -7.46
CA ASP A 92 -0.16 -21.67 -7.35
C ASP A 92 1.14 -21.70 -8.15
N ARG A 93 1.13 -21.16 -9.38
CA ARG A 93 2.34 -21.07 -10.20
C ARG A 93 3.42 -20.24 -9.54
N LEU A 94 3.07 -19.16 -8.83
CA LEU A 94 4.02 -18.32 -8.10
C LEU A 94 4.42 -18.89 -6.73
N ASN A 95 3.74 -19.93 -6.25
CA ASN A 95 3.82 -20.42 -4.86
C ASN A 95 3.42 -19.35 -3.83
N CYS A 96 2.53 -18.42 -4.19
CA CYS A 96 2.06 -17.37 -3.30
C CYS A 96 0.63 -17.66 -2.86
N ARG A 97 0.19 -16.99 -1.79
CA ARG A 97 -1.22 -16.99 -1.41
C ARG A 97 -2.03 -16.14 -2.39
N LEU A 98 -3.23 -16.59 -2.74
CA LEU A 98 -4.19 -15.74 -3.44
C LEU A 98 -4.74 -14.71 -2.45
N GLY A 99 -4.47 -13.45 -2.72
CA GLY A 99 -4.98 -12.33 -1.93
C GLY A 99 -6.31 -11.81 -2.47
N SER A 100 -6.89 -10.86 -1.74
CA SER A 100 -8.09 -10.13 -2.14
C SER A 100 -7.93 -8.63 -1.89
N PHE A 101 -8.59 -7.81 -2.70
CA PHE A 101 -8.77 -6.39 -2.41
C PHE A 101 -9.88 -6.18 -1.36
N PRO A 102 -9.83 -5.09 -0.57
CA PRO A 102 -8.73 -4.12 -0.49
C PRO A 102 -7.52 -4.68 0.28
N THR A 103 -6.31 -4.29 -0.16
CA THR A 103 -5.04 -4.60 0.53
C THR A 103 -4.38 -3.33 1.03
N THR A 104 -3.31 -3.42 1.82
CA THR A 104 -2.60 -2.23 2.36
C THR A 104 -1.16 -2.18 1.83
N TYR A 105 -0.77 -1.03 1.28
CA TYR A 105 0.61 -0.73 0.89
C TYR A 105 1.04 0.59 1.53
N LEU A 106 2.17 0.60 2.24
CA LEU A 106 2.68 1.78 2.96
C LEU A 106 1.65 2.44 3.89
N GLY A 107 0.77 1.63 4.47
CA GLY A 107 -0.31 2.10 5.35
C GLY A 107 -1.53 2.67 4.63
N ILE A 108 -1.55 2.70 3.30
CA ILE A 108 -2.68 3.16 2.49
C ILE A 108 -3.44 1.94 1.93
N PRO A 109 -4.80 1.92 2.02
CA PRO A 109 -5.58 0.87 1.39
C PRO A 109 -5.55 1.05 -0.13
N ILE A 110 -5.26 -0.03 -0.85
CA ILE A 110 -5.35 -0.16 -2.30
C ILE A 110 -6.55 -1.07 -2.60
N SER A 111 -7.40 -0.65 -3.53
CA SER A 111 -8.53 -1.44 -3.99
C SER A 111 -8.58 -1.47 -5.52
N ASP A 112 -9.22 -2.49 -6.07
CA ASP A 112 -9.57 -2.64 -7.48
C ASP A 112 -10.76 -1.77 -7.88
N SER A 113 -11.47 -1.23 -6.88
CA SER A 113 -12.68 -0.45 -7.00
C SER A 113 -12.59 0.83 -6.15
N ARG A 114 -13.58 1.72 -6.28
CA ARG A 114 -13.60 2.96 -5.50
C ARG A 114 -13.69 2.63 -4.00
N LEU A 115 -12.70 3.08 -3.24
CA LEU A 115 -12.67 2.90 -1.79
C LEU A 115 -13.90 3.49 -1.12
N THR A 116 -14.50 2.69 -0.25
CA THR A 116 -15.65 3.07 0.56
C THR A 116 -15.20 3.73 1.87
N VAL A 117 -16.17 4.30 2.61
CA VAL A 117 -15.94 4.80 3.97
C VAL A 117 -15.39 3.69 4.87
N ALA A 118 -15.88 2.46 4.71
CA ALA A 118 -15.44 1.33 5.54
C ALA A 118 -13.96 0.99 5.30
N ASP A 119 -13.48 1.08 4.06
CA ASP A 119 -12.10 0.73 3.70
C ASP A 119 -11.10 1.79 4.20
N LEU A 120 -11.52 3.06 4.21
CA LEU A 120 -10.68 4.18 4.64
C LEU A 120 -10.72 4.42 6.16
N ARG A 121 -11.78 3.96 6.85
CA ARG A 121 -11.96 4.15 8.30
C ARG A 121 -10.79 3.61 9.13
N PRO A 122 -10.21 2.41 8.90
CA PRO A 122 -9.04 1.92 9.63
C PRO A 122 -7.84 2.88 9.56
N SER A 123 -7.62 3.54 8.43
CA SER A 123 -6.57 4.55 8.28
C SER A 123 -6.84 5.77 9.15
N VAL A 124 -8.09 6.25 9.17
CA VAL A 124 -8.52 7.36 10.03
C VAL A 124 -8.42 7.01 11.52
N THR A 125 -8.85 5.81 11.93
CA THR A 125 -8.78 5.34 13.32
C THR A 125 -7.33 5.21 13.81
N ARG A 126 -6.39 4.77 12.95
CA ARG A 126 -4.96 4.78 13.29
C ARG A 126 -4.43 6.17 13.59
N MET A 127 -4.94 7.20 12.90
CA MET A 127 -4.58 8.59 13.19
C MET A 127 -5.14 9.03 14.56
N GLN A 128 -6.36 8.60 14.93
CA GLN A 128 -6.95 8.90 16.25
C GLN A 128 -6.05 8.42 17.40
N HIS A 129 -5.46 7.22 17.31
CA HIS A 129 -4.58 6.68 18.37
C HIS A 129 -3.33 7.54 18.62
N ARG A 130 -2.93 8.40 17.67
CA ARG A 130 -1.82 9.34 17.85
C ARG A 130 -2.21 10.53 18.73
N VAL A 131 -3.49 10.88 18.79
CA VAL A 131 -4.05 12.02 19.55
C VAL A 131 -5.12 11.58 20.55
N GLU A 132 -4.81 10.57 21.36
CA GLU A 132 -5.73 10.10 22.39
C GLU A 132 -5.94 11.18 23.46
N PRO A 133 -7.18 11.43 23.92
CA PRO A 133 -7.47 12.48 24.91
C PRO A 133 -6.59 12.40 26.17
N CYS A 134 -6.23 11.20 26.62
CA CYS A 134 -5.33 10.99 27.76
C CYS A 134 -3.95 11.64 27.57
N LYS A 135 -3.43 11.69 26.34
CA LYS A 135 -2.16 12.37 26.01
C LYS A 135 -2.29 13.90 26.06
N GLY A 136 -3.50 14.42 25.84
CA GLY A 136 -3.81 15.84 25.81
C GLY A 136 -4.07 16.47 27.19
N ARG A 137 -4.40 15.66 28.20
CA ARG A 137 -4.78 16.13 29.55
C ARG A 137 -3.68 16.97 30.22
N TRP A 138 -2.41 16.62 29.97
CA TRP A 138 -1.24 17.28 30.56
C TRP A 138 -0.62 18.36 29.66
N LEU A 139 -1.21 18.62 28.50
CA LEU A 139 -0.68 19.58 27.52
C LEU A 139 -1.37 20.93 27.62
N SER A 140 -0.62 22.01 27.36
CA SER A 140 -1.22 23.33 27.16
C SER A 140 -2.08 23.37 25.88
N LYS A 141 -3.01 24.32 25.78
CA LYS A 141 -3.82 24.51 24.55
C LYS A 141 -2.93 24.65 23.30
N ALA A 142 -1.85 25.43 23.39
CA ALA A 142 -0.91 25.61 22.30
C ALA A 142 -0.21 24.29 21.91
N ALA A 143 0.27 23.53 22.89
CA ALA A 143 0.90 22.23 22.64
C ALA A 143 -0.07 21.22 22.00
N ARG A 144 -1.35 21.25 22.39
CA ARG A 144 -2.38 20.40 21.77
C ARG A 144 -2.60 20.73 20.29
N VAL A 145 -2.65 22.02 19.92
CA VAL A 145 -2.78 22.45 18.52
C VAL A 145 -1.57 22.01 17.70
N ILE A 146 -0.36 22.20 18.24
CA ILE A 146 0.88 21.76 17.57
C ILE A 146 0.86 20.25 17.35
N LEU A 147 0.42 19.46 18.33
CA LEU A 147 0.34 18.00 18.20
C LEU A 147 -0.70 17.58 17.16
N ILE A 148 -1.89 18.21 17.16
CA ILE A 148 -2.91 17.96 16.14
C ILE A 148 -2.33 18.22 14.73
N ASN A 149 -1.68 19.36 14.54
CA ASN A 149 -1.16 19.74 13.22
C ASN A 149 -0.01 18.83 12.75
N SER A 150 0.92 18.51 13.65
CA SER A 150 2.09 17.69 13.31
C SER A 150 1.76 16.20 13.10
N SER A 151 0.73 15.67 13.76
CA SER A 151 0.43 14.22 13.74
C SER A 151 -0.83 13.86 12.95
N LEU A 152 -1.98 14.49 13.23
CA LEU A 152 -3.24 14.18 12.56
C LEU A 152 -3.28 14.82 11.18
N VAL A 153 -3.10 16.13 11.13
CA VAL A 153 -3.32 16.92 9.91
C VAL A 153 -2.34 16.50 8.82
N SER A 154 -1.07 16.31 9.15
CA SER A 154 -0.06 15.79 8.21
C SER A 154 -0.43 14.42 7.59
N LEU A 155 -0.93 13.48 8.39
CA LEU A 155 -1.37 12.16 7.90
C LEU A 155 -2.66 12.23 7.07
N LEU A 156 -3.56 13.16 7.41
CA LEU A 156 -4.77 13.41 6.62
C LEU A 156 -4.44 14.01 5.27
N TRP A 157 -3.54 14.99 5.22
CA TRP A 157 -3.04 15.54 3.95
C TRP A 157 -2.39 14.45 3.10
N PHE A 158 -1.58 13.59 3.72
CA PHE A 158 -0.98 12.44 3.03
C PHE A 158 -2.03 11.48 2.48
N LEU A 159 -3.09 11.14 3.22
CA LEU A 159 -4.16 10.28 2.70
C LEU A 159 -4.94 10.98 1.57
N MET A 160 -5.22 12.28 1.74
CA MET A 160 -5.97 13.09 0.79
C MET A 160 -5.21 13.38 -0.51
N SER A 161 -3.88 13.27 -0.53
CA SER A 161 -3.12 13.36 -1.78
C SER A 161 -3.36 12.19 -2.72
N PHE A 162 -3.85 11.05 -2.22
CA PHE A 162 -4.20 9.87 -3.03
C PHE A 162 -5.71 9.75 -3.28
N TYR A 163 -6.53 10.05 -2.27
CA TYR A 163 -7.98 9.82 -2.33
C TYR A 163 -8.78 11.03 -1.85
N SER A 164 -9.88 11.32 -2.54
CA SER A 164 -10.89 12.23 -1.99
C SER A 164 -11.59 11.57 -0.81
N LEU A 165 -11.47 12.18 0.37
CA LEU A 165 -12.05 11.67 1.60
C LEU A 165 -13.57 11.93 1.59
N HIS A 166 -14.37 10.96 2.05
CA HIS A 166 -15.82 11.13 2.18
C HIS A 166 -16.15 12.11 3.32
N GLU A 167 -17.24 12.87 3.17
CA GLU A 167 -17.71 13.84 4.17
C GLU A 167 -17.87 13.22 5.56
N THR A 168 -18.34 11.97 5.64
CA THR A 168 -18.46 11.23 6.91
C THR A 168 -17.11 11.08 7.62
N LEU A 169 -16.04 10.79 6.89
CA LEU A 169 -14.70 10.64 7.47
C LEU A 169 -14.12 12.00 7.89
N HIS A 170 -14.44 13.08 7.16
CA HIS A 170 -14.07 14.44 7.57
C HIS A 170 -14.68 14.79 8.93
N GLN A 171 -15.95 14.46 9.13
CA GLN A 171 -16.65 14.70 10.40
C GLN A 171 -16.09 13.84 11.54
N GLU A 172 -15.74 12.57 11.29
CA GLU A 172 -15.09 11.70 12.28
C GLU A 172 -13.74 12.30 12.73
N VAL A 173 -12.93 12.75 11.79
CA VAL A 173 -11.64 13.41 12.05
C VAL A 173 -11.81 14.69 12.87
N ALA A 174 -12.73 15.57 12.48
CA ALA A 174 -13.01 16.80 13.20
C ALA A 174 -13.46 16.52 14.64
N LYS A 175 -14.25 15.44 14.85
CA LYS A 175 -14.64 14.98 16.19
C LYS A 175 -13.43 14.54 17.01
N TYR A 176 -12.46 13.83 16.43
CA TYR A 176 -11.23 13.45 17.13
C TYR A 176 -10.39 14.66 17.52
N GLN A 177 -10.21 15.62 16.59
CA GLN A 177 -9.50 16.86 16.83
C GLN A 177 -10.13 17.67 17.97
N SER A 178 -11.46 17.86 17.92
CA SER A 178 -12.21 18.58 18.95
C SER A 178 -12.07 17.91 20.32
N ARG A 179 -12.30 16.59 20.40
CA ARG A 179 -12.15 15.84 21.66
C ARG A 179 -10.76 15.97 22.26
N PHE A 180 -9.71 15.91 21.44
CA PHE A 180 -8.34 16.06 21.91
C PHE A 180 -8.06 17.48 22.39
N PHE A 181 -8.50 18.50 21.65
CA PHE A 181 -8.30 19.91 21.99
C PHE A 181 -8.94 20.29 23.34
N TRP A 182 -10.10 19.71 23.67
CA TRP A 182 -10.83 19.95 24.92
C TRP A 182 -10.48 19.00 26.08
N ALA A 183 -9.55 18.05 25.90
CA ALA A 183 -9.24 16.95 26.84
C ALA A 183 -8.69 17.35 28.23
N GLY A 184 -8.63 18.64 28.56
CA GLY A 184 -8.16 19.15 29.86
C GLY A 184 -9.01 20.30 30.43
N GLU A 185 -10.22 20.52 29.93
CA GLU A 185 -11.12 21.57 30.46
C GLU A 185 -12.08 21.09 31.56
N GLY A 186 -12.20 19.78 31.79
CA GLY A 186 -13.11 19.20 32.80
C GLY A 186 -12.49 18.90 34.17
N ASP A 187 -11.27 19.40 34.46
CA ASP A 187 -10.54 19.15 35.72
C ASP A 187 -10.31 20.46 36.51
N LYS A 188 -11.26 21.38 36.42
CA LYS A 188 -11.30 22.64 37.17
C LYS A 188 -12.56 22.71 38.01
#